data_AF-A0AAC9N766-F1
#
_entry.id   AF-A0AAC9N766-F1
#
_cell.length_a   1.000
_cell.length_b   1.000
_cell.length_c   1.000
_cell.angle_alpha   90.00
_cell.angle_beta   90.00
_cell.angle_gamma   90.00
#
_symmetry.space_group_name_H-M   'P 1'
#
loop_
_entity.id
_entity.type
_entity.pdbx_description
1 polymer ?
#
loop_
_entity_poly.entity_id
_entity_poly.type
_entity_poly.pdbx_seq_one_letter_code
_entity_poly.pdbx_strand_id
1 'polypeptide(L)'
;MGRNLLDILETLQFIHDNGVTIYVHNIGMYSLIDGKENPAFKMVVTILANIAEQELCTLRERQAEGIRIGQLVGKYKGRLKGTTMSNEEICTQQLIYARCSIRTNVRAIPIQLATET
;
A
#
# COMPACT_ATOMS: atom_id res chain seq x y z
N MET A 1 1.30 9.07 4.31
CA MET A 1 0.74 8.67 5.60
C MET A 1 -0.39 7.70 5.31
N GLY A 2 -0.20 6.42 5.66
CA GLY A 2 -1.13 5.29 5.45
C GLY A 2 -1.40 4.89 3.98
N ARG A 3 -1.17 3.62 3.61
CA ARG A 3 -1.65 3.08 2.32
C ARG A 3 -3.05 2.48 2.43
N ASN A 4 -3.43 2.10 3.65
CA ASN A 4 -4.71 1.51 4.01
C ASN A 4 -5.44 2.35 5.08
N LEU A 5 -6.75 2.20 5.18
CA LEU A 5 -7.58 2.86 6.20
C LEU A 5 -7.09 2.53 7.62
N LEU A 6 -6.82 1.24 7.90
CA LEU A 6 -6.33 0.77 9.18
C LEU A 6 -5.04 1.49 9.60
N ASP A 7 -4.08 1.60 8.68
CA ASP A 7 -2.82 2.31 8.93
C ASP A 7 -3.06 3.79 9.32
N ILE A 8 -4.06 4.44 8.69
CA ILE A 8 -4.39 5.83 8.97
C ILE A 8 -5.00 5.95 10.37
N LEU A 9 -5.90 5.06 10.76
CA LEU A 9 -6.51 5.08 12.09
C LEU A 9 -5.48 4.78 13.20
N GLU A 10 -4.61 3.80 12.98
CA GLU A 10 -3.56 3.42 13.94
C GLU A 10 -2.55 4.56 14.12
N THR A 11 -2.11 5.19 13.04
CA THR A 11 -1.22 6.36 13.13
C THR A 11 -1.88 7.55 13.82
N LEU A 12 -3.18 7.75 13.62
CA LEU A 12 -3.94 8.83 14.25
C LEU A 12 -4.07 8.58 15.77
N GLN A 13 -4.37 7.35 16.19
CA GLN A 13 -4.34 6.95 17.60
C GLN A 13 -2.95 7.12 18.23
N PHE A 14 -1.90 6.64 17.55
CA PHE A 14 -0.53 6.80 18.03
C PHE A 14 -0.16 8.28 18.25
N ILE A 15 -0.59 9.18 17.37
CA ILE A 15 -0.33 10.62 17.53
C ILE A 15 -1.12 11.21 18.70
N HIS A 16 -2.37 10.78 18.91
CA HIS A 16 -3.19 11.18 20.06
C HIS A 16 -2.61 10.70 21.40
N ASP A 17 -2.14 9.47 21.48
CA ASP A 17 -1.54 8.89 22.70
C ASP A 17 -0.27 9.65 23.12
N ASN A 18 0.45 10.20 22.14
CA ASN A 18 1.61 11.07 22.37
C ASN A 18 1.24 12.52 22.67
N GLY A 19 -0.06 12.87 22.73
CA GLY A 19 -0.55 14.21 23.03
C GLY A 19 -0.28 15.25 21.93
N VAL A 20 0.02 14.81 20.70
CA VAL A 20 0.35 15.70 19.59
C VAL A 20 -0.91 16.08 18.81
N THR A 21 -1.03 17.35 18.44
CA THR A 21 -2.18 17.86 17.69
C THR A 21 -1.92 17.80 16.18
N ILE A 22 -2.87 17.22 15.45
CA ILE A 22 -2.88 17.22 13.98
C ILE A 22 -3.75 18.38 13.50
N TYR A 23 -3.21 19.22 12.62
CA TYR A 23 -3.96 20.24 11.91
C TYR A 23 -4.06 19.88 10.43
N VAL A 24 -5.29 19.82 9.91
CA VAL A 24 -5.53 19.53 8.50
C VAL A 24 -5.86 20.81 7.76
N HIS A 25 -4.91 21.32 6.98
CA HIS A 25 -5.05 22.58 6.24
C HIS A 25 -6.27 22.64 5.31
N ASN A 26 -6.63 21.53 4.67
CA ASN A 26 -7.73 21.50 3.71
C ASN A 26 -9.13 21.58 4.35
N ILE A 27 -9.25 21.12 5.59
CA ILE A 27 -10.53 21.08 6.34
C ILE A 27 -10.58 22.22 7.36
N GLY A 28 -9.43 22.78 7.72
CA GLY A 28 -9.32 23.86 8.71
C GLY A 28 -9.61 23.39 10.14
N MET A 29 -9.47 22.10 10.42
CA MET A 29 -9.80 21.51 11.72
C MET A 29 -8.56 20.99 12.45
N TYR A 30 -8.61 21.12 13.77
CA TYR A 30 -7.69 20.49 14.70
C TYR A 30 -8.27 19.18 15.21
N SER A 31 -7.40 18.19 15.35
CA SER A 31 -7.71 16.86 15.85
C SER A 31 -7.93 16.83 17.37
N LEU A 32 -7.18 17.63 18.13
CA LEU A 32 -7.46 17.92 19.53
C LEU A 32 -7.71 19.42 19.73
N ILE A 33 -8.63 19.74 20.64
CA ILE A 33 -8.91 21.09 21.12
C ILE A 33 -8.75 21.04 22.64
N ASP A 34 -7.87 21.88 23.20
CA ASP A 34 -7.60 21.95 24.65
C ASP A 34 -7.28 20.59 25.29
N GLY A 35 -6.54 19.74 24.57
CA GLY A 35 -6.16 18.39 25.03
C GLY A 35 -7.28 17.34 24.99
N LYS A 36 -8.47 17.69 24.48
CA LYS A 36 -9.56 16.74 24.24
C LYS A 36 -9.74 16.47 22.76
N GLU A 37 -10.08 15.22 22.42
CA GLU A 37 -10.40 14.84 21.05
C GLU A 37 -11.60 15.63 20.52
N ASN A 38 -11.50 16.12 19.29
CA ASN A 38 -12.60 16.77 18.61
C ASN A 38 -13.53 15.72 17.96
N PRO A 39 -14.79 15.57 18.41
CA PRO A 39 -15.70 14.56 17.86
C PRO A 39 -16.06 14.83 16.39
N ALA A 40 -16.06 16.09 15.95
CA ALA A 40 -16.33 16.43 14.55
C ALA A 40 -15.21 15.94 13.62
N PHE A 41 -13.95 16.05 14.06
CA PHE A 41 -12.80 15.56 13.31
C PHE A 41 -12.88 14.04 13.11
N LYS A 42 -13.19 13.29 14.18
CA LYS A 42 -13.37 11.83 14.13
C LYS A 42 -14.47 11.40 13.15
N MET A 43 -15.59 12.13 13.13
CA MET A 43 -16.68 11.85 12.19
C MET A 43 -16.25 12.06 10.74
N VAL A 44 -15.59 13.19 10.44
CA VAL A 44 -15.12 13.51 9.08
C VAL A 44 -14.12 12.48 8.58
N VAL A 45 -13.13 12.12 9.41
CA VAL A 45 -12.15 11.08 9.08
C VAL A 45 -12.84 9.76 8.75
N THR A 46 -13.83 9.35 9.55
CA THR A 46 -14.57 8.09 9.32
C THR A 46 -15.33 8.09 8.00
N ILE A 47 -16.01 9.19 7.66
CA ILE A 47 -16.75 9.31 6.39
C ILE A 47 -15.80 9.26 5.19
N LEU A 48 -14.71 10.02 5.23
CA LEU A 48 -13.72 10.04 4.15
C LEU A 48 -13.08 8.66 3.96
N ALA A 49 -12.84 7.96 5.06
CA ALA A 49 -12.27 6.63 5.02
C ALA A 49 -13.22 5.61 4.38
N ASN A 50 -14.52 5.63 4.72
CA ASN A 50 -15.53 4.79 4.07
C ASN A 50 -15.67 5.07 2.57
N ILE A 51 -15.64 6.35 2.17
CA ILE A 51 -15.70 6.73 0.74
C ILE A 51 -14.48 6.18 0.00
N ALA A 52 -13.28 6.35 0.55
CA ALA A 52 -12.05 5.86 -0.04
C ALA A 52 -12.07 4.33 -0.22
N GLU A 53 -12.57 3.59 0.77
CA GLU A 53 -12.74 2.14 0.66
C GLU A 53 -13.74 1.76 -0.44
N GLN A 54 -14.86 2.46 -0.52
CA GLN A 54 -15.86 2.20 -1.54
C GLN A 54 -15.31 2.44 -2.96
N GLU A 55 -14.59 3.54 -3.17
CA GLU A 55 -13.93 3.82 -4.45
C GLU A 55 -12.93 2.72 -4.84
N LEU A 56 -12.13 2.24 -3.88
CA LEU A 56 -11.19 1.14 -4.10
C LEU A 56 -11.90 -0.17 -4.45
N CYS A 57 -13.01 -0.49 -3.79
CA CYS A 57 -13.83 -1.65 -4.14
C CYS A 57 -14.34 -1.54 -5.59
N THR A 58 -14.92 -0.41 -5.97
CA THR A 58 -15.40 -0.18 -7.34
C THR A 58 -14.27 -0.26 -8.37
N LEU A 59 -13.07 0.27 -8.06
CA LEU A 59 -11.91 0.15 -8.95
C LEU A 59 -11.48 -1.31 -9.14
N ARG A 60 -11.46 -2.11 -8.07
CA ARG A 60 -11.13 -3.54 -8.12
C ARG A 60 -12.16 -4.34 -8.92
N GLU A 61 -13.43 -4.03 -8.76
CA GLU A 61 -14.51 -4.64 -9.55
C GLU A 61 -14.30 -4.39 -11.04
N ARG A 62 -14.08 -3.12 -11.43
CA ARG A 62 -13.79 -2.75 -12.83
C ARG A 62 -12.54 -3.42 -13.38
N GLN A 63 -11.48 -3.54 -12.56
CA GLN A 63 -10.27 -4.27 -12.94
C GLN A 63 -10.56 -5.75 -13.16
N ALA A 64 -11.30 -6.39 -12.25
CA ALA A 64 -11.68 -7.79 -12.37
C ALA A 64 -12.54 -8.04 -13.62
N GLU A 65 -13.47 -7.15 -13.93
CA GLU A 65 -14.25 -7.16 -15.17
C GLU A 65 -13.35 -7.07 -16.41
N GLY A 66 -12.41 -6.12 -16.43
CA GLY A 66 -11.45 -5.95 -17.52
C GLY A 66 -10.54 -7.18 -17.70
N ILE A 67 -10.11 -7.80 -16.60
CA ILE A 67 -9.35 -9.05 -16.62
C ILE A 67 -10.20 -10.17 -17.22
N ARG A 68 -11.46 -10.32 -16.78
CA ARG A 68 -12.37 -11.34 -17.30
C ARG A 68 -12.57 -11.20 -18.81
N ILE A 69 -12.78 -9.98 -19.29
CA ILE A 69 -12.90 -9.70 -20.73
C ILE A 69 -11.60 -10.07 -21.47
N GLY A 70 -10.45 -9.66 -20.95
CA GLY A 70 -9.16 -9.98 -21.58
C GLY A 70 -8.79 -11.48 -21.53
N GLN A 71 -9.28 -12.22 -20.54
CA GLN A 71 -9.17 -13.68 -20.47
C GLN A 71 -10.04 -14.35 -21.53
N LEU A 72 -11.28 -13.90 -21.72
CA LEU A 72 -12.17 -14.41 -22.77
C LEU A 72 -11.59 -14.18 -24.18
N VAL A 73 -10.92 -13.04 -24.39
CA VAL A 73 -10.22 -12.72 -25.65
C VAL A 73 -8.89 -13.49 -25.77
N GLY A 74 -8.40 -14.15 -24.72
CA GLY A 74 -7.15 -14.91 -24.72
C GLY A 74 -5.88 -14.04 -24.72
N LYS A 75 -5.97 -12.79 -24.27
CA LYS A 75 -4.85 -11.82 -24.29
C LYS A 75 -3.76 -12.12 -23.25
N TYR A 76 -4.14 -12.67 -22.09
CA TYR A 76 -3.22 -12.95 -21.00
C TYR A 76 -2.56 -14.33 -21.17
N LYS A 77 -1.28 -14.35 -21.56
CA LYS A 77 -0.46 -15.57 -21.70
C LYS A 77 0.44 -15.86 -20.49
N GLY A 78 0.42 -14.98 -19.48
CA GLY A 78 1.28 -15.07 -18.30
C GLY A 78 2.77 -14.96 -18.63
N ARG A 79 3.62 -15.39 -17.69
CA ARG A 79 5.06 -15.53 -17.92
C ARG A 79 5.30 -16.74 -18.83
N LEU A 80 6.14 -16.59 -19.86
CA LEU A 80 6.50 -17.71 -20.75
C LEU A 80 7.11 -18.84 -19.91
N LYS A 81 6.50 -20.04 -20.01
CA LYS A 81 6.98 -21.25 -19.33
C LYS A 81 8.40 -21.55 -19.82
N GLY A 82 9.34 -21.75 -18.89
CA GLY A 82 10.74 -22.07 -19.19
C GLY A 82 11.72 -20.90 -19.14
N THR A 83 11.28 -19.69 -18.80
CA THR A 83 12.21 -18.58 -18.50
C THR A 83 12.79 -18.75 -17.10
N THR A 84 14.00 -19.31 -17.00
CA THR A 84 14.80 -19.32 -15.78
C THR A 84 15.90 -18.27 -15.93
N MET A 85 15.95 -17.30 -15.03
CA MET A 85 17.15 -16.46 -14.92
C MET A 85 18.23 -17.29 -14.23
N SER A 86 19.46 -17.24 -14.72
CA SER A 86 20.57 -17.87 -14.02
C SER A 86 20.86 -17.14 -12.70
N ASN A 87 21.42 -17.83 -11.71
CA ASN A 87 21.77 -17.22 -10.42
C ASN A 87 22.69 -15.98 -10.57
N GLU A 88 23.48 -15.94 -11.66
CA GLU A 88 24.38 -14.83 -11.99
C GLU A 88 23.61 -13.59 -12.53
N GLU A 89 22.59 -13.81 -13.34
CA GLU A 89 21.69 -12.75 -13.85
C GLU A 89 20.81 -12.17 -12.75
N ILE A 90 20.38 -13.01 -11.79
CA ILE A 90 19.62 -12.57 -10.62
C ILE A 90 20.50 -11.69 -9.71
N CYS A 91 21.75 -12.11 -9.47
CA CYS A 91 22.70 -11.37 -8.65
C CYS A 91 23.03 -9.99 -9.28
N THR A 92 23.25 -9.94 -10.59
CA THR A 92 23.51 -8.67 -11.29
C THR A 92 22.28 -7.75 -11.31
N GLN A 93 21.07 -8.27 -11.56
CA GLN A 93 19.83 -7.50 -11.43
C GLN A 93 19.64 -6.93 -10.01
N GLN A 94 19.84 -7.75 -8.97
CA GLN A 94 19.75 -7.30 -7.58
C GLN A 94 20.80 -6.24 -7.24
N LEU A 95 22.04 -6.40 -7.72
CA LEU A 95 23.11 -5.40 -7.55
C LEU A 95 22.81 -4.09 -8.28
N ILE A 96 22.19 -4.13 -9.47
CA ILE A 96 21.77 -2.92 -10.21
C ILE A 96 20.68 -2.17 -9.44
N TYR A 97 19.67 -2.87 -8.92
CA TYR A 97 18.61 -2.26 -8.10
C TYR A 97 19.15 -1.71 -6.77
N ALA A 98 20.06 -2.42 -6.11
CA ALA A 98 20.69 -1.97 -4.86
C ALA A 98 21.61 -0.76 -5.08
N ARG A 99 22.33 -0.69 -6.20
CA ARG A 99 23.22 0.43 -6.54
C ARG A 99 22.44 1.70 -6.93
N CYS A 100 21.20 1.55 -7.40
CA CYS A 100 20.29 2.65 -7.71
C CYS A 100 19.77 3.36 -6.44
N SER A 101 19.95 2.77 -5.24
CA SER A 101 19.59 3.40 -3.97
C SER A 101 20.72 3.24 -2.95
N ILE A 102 21.71 4.14 -2.99
CA ILE A 102 22.65 4.31 -1.87
C ILE A 102 21.93 5.08 -0.75
N ARG A 103 20.94 4.43 -0.13
CA ARG A 103 20.47 4.65 1.24
C ARG A 103 19.33 3.68 1.56
N THR A 104 19.63 2.41 1.78
CA THR A 104 19.00 1.61 2.85
C THR A 104 19.64 0.23 2.91
N ASN A 105 19.96 -0.17 4.13
CA ASN A 105 20.49 -1.47 4.48
C ASN A 105 19.39 -2.53 4.30
N VAL A 106 19.30 -3.12 3.10
CA VAL A 106 18.35 -4.21 2.84
C VAL A 106 19.00 -5.52 3.27
N ARG A 107 18.62 -5.97 4.47
CA ARG A 107 18.91 -7.31 4.99
C ARG A 107 18.41 -8.33 3.97
N ALA A 108 19.30 -9.24 3.54
CA ALA A 108 18.96 -10.33 2.66
C ALA A 108 17.85 -11.19 3.29
N ILE A 109 16.66 -11.21 2.66
CA ILE A 109 15.60 -12.15 3.00
C ILE A 109 15.84 -13.39 2.13
N PRO A 110 16.09 -14.57 2.72
CA PRO A 110 16.24 -15.78 1.95
C PRO A 110 14.87 -16.19 1.38
N ILE A 111 14.72 -16.12 0.05
CA ILE A 111 13.58 -16.71 -0.65
C ILE A 111 13.91 -18.20 -0.80
N GLN A 112 13.20 -19.05 -0.03
CA GLN A 112 13.26 -20.49 -0.18
C GLN A 112 12.69 -20.90 -1.54
N LEU A 113 13.49 -21.65 -2.30
CA LEU A 113 13.13 -22.26 -3.58
C LEU A 113 11.97 -23.24 -3.38
N ALA A 114 10.78 -22.88 -3.85
CA ALA A 114 9.68 -23.81 -4.04
C ALA A 114 9.46 -24.03 -5.53
N THR A 115 10.28 -24.88 -6.12
CA THR A 115 10.00 -25.51 -7.43
C THR A 115 10.44 -26.97 -7.39
N GLU A 116 9.63 -27.82 -6.76
CA GLU A 116 9.57 -29.26 -7.05
C GLU A 116 8.10 -29.68 -7.03
N THR A 117 7.48 -29.62 -8.21
CA THR A 117 6.64 -30.63 -8.90
C THR A 117 6.01 -30.00 -10.13
#